data_AF-A0A930ATH1-F1
#
_entry.id   AF-A0A930ATH1-F1
#
_cell.length_a   1.000
_cell.length_b   1.000
_cell.length_c   1.000
_cell.angle_alpha   90.00
_cell.angle_beta   90.00
_cell.angle_gamma   90.00
#
_symmetry.space_group_name_H-M   'P 1'
#
loop_
_entity.id
_entity.type
_entity.pdbx_description
1 polymer ?
#
loop_
_entity_poly.entity_id
_entity_poly.type
_entity_poly.pdbx_seq_one_letter_code
_entity_poly.pdbx_strand_id
1 'polypeptide(L)' 'MTMYEYDLLMTGVLLRKQDEDELLHRSAWLTRQVEATKSDGKTPLYKKYSDFYKKKDTNKQKYQLSDKEKELLLRANM' A
#
# COMPACT_ATOMS: atom_id res chain seq x y z
N MET A 1 -8.89 -27.40 1.89
CA MET A 1 -7.89 -26.34 2.10
C MET A 1 -6.73 -26.92 2.87
N THR A 2 -5.55 -26.95 2.28
CA THR A 2 -4.30 -27.37 2.95
C THR A 2 -3.73 -26.22 3.79
N MET A 3 -2.85 -26.52 4.74
CA MET A 3 -2.16 -25.48 5.52
C MET A 3 -1.39 -24.51 4.60
N TYR A 4 -0.78 -25.04 3.55
CA TYR A 4 -0.09 -24.25 2.54
C TYR A 4 -1.02 -23.30 1.78
N GLU A 5 -2.19 -23.79 1.33
CA GLU A 5 -3.19 -22.94 0.67
C GLU A 5 -3.71 -21.85 1.59
N TYR A 6 -3.91 -22.16 2.87
CA TYR A 6 -4.31 -21.17 3.88
C TYR A 6 -3.25 -20.08 4.08
N ASP A 7 -1.98 -20.45 4.24
CA ASP A 7 -0.88 -19.51 4.43
C ASP A 7 -0.68 -18.61 3.20
N LEU A 8 -0.87 -19.17 2.00
CA LEU A 8 -0.85 -18.41 0.75
C LEU A 8 -1.98 -17.37 0.72
N LEU A 9 -3.21 -17.77 1.03
CA LEU A 9 -4.34 -16.84 1.10
C LEU A 9 -4.14 -15.75 2.17
N MET A 10 -3.62 -16.10 3.34
CA MET A 10 -3.32 -15.12 4.41
C MET A 10 -2.23 -14.15 4.01
N THR A 11 -1.23 -14.63 3.28
CA THR A 11 -0.25 -13.74 2.63
C THR A 11 -0.94 -12.76 1.69
N GLY A 12 -1.85 -13.24 0.82
CA GLY A 12 -2.63 -12.39 -0.07
C GLY A 12 -3.47 -11.33 0.67
N VAL A 13 -4.14 -11.71 1.76
CA VAL A 13 -4.92 -10.78 2.61
C VAL A 13 -4.03 -9.69 3.21
N LEU A 14 -2.85 -10.05 3.71
CA LEU A 14 -1.90 -9.10 4.28
C LEU A 14 -1.36 -8.12 3.22
N LEU A 15 -1.06 -8.61 2.02
CA LEU A 15 -0.63 -7.77 0.89
C LEU A 15 -1.73 -6.80 0.47
N ARG A 16 -2.97 -7.28 0.31
CA ARG A 16 -4.12 -6.43 -0.02
C ARG A 16 -4.33 -5.31 1.01
N LYS A 17 -4.21 -5.63 2.30
CA LYS A 17 -4.30 -4.62 3.37
C LYS A 17 -3.20 -3.56 3.25
N GLN A 18 -1.97 -3.94 2.89
CA GLN A 18 -0.88 -2.99 2.66
C GLN A 18 -1.15 -2.07 1.46
N ASP A 19 -1.76 -2.60 0.40
CA ASP A 19 -2.15 -1.82 -0.77
C ASP A 19 -3.30 -0.85 -0.42
N GLU A 20 -4.29 -1.30 0.35
CA GLU A 20 -5.39 -0.47 0.87
C GLU A 20 -4.87 0.67 1.76
N ASP A 21 -3.95 0.38 2.69
CA ASP A 21 -3.33 1.39 3.55
C ASP A 21 -2.54 2.43 2.72
N GLU A 22 -1.79 1.99 1.70
CA GLU A 22 -1.06 2.87 0.79
C GLU A 22 -2.02 3.76 -0.04
N LEU A 23 -3.13 3.20 -0.54
CA LEU A 23 -4.16 3.95 -1.26
C LEU A 23 -4.81 5.00 -0.36
N LEU A 24 -5.10 4.66 0.90
CA LEU A 24 -5.67 5.59 1.88
C LEU A 24 -4.71 6.75 2.15
N HIS A 25 -3.43 6.47 2.38
CA HIS A 25 -2.42 7.49 2.59
C HIS A 25 -2.24 8.40 1.36
N ARG A 26 -2.26 7.85 0.14
CA ARG A 26 -2.21 8.65 -1.10
C ARG A 26 -3.43 9.55 -1.24
N SER A 27 -4.61 9.02 -0.95
CA SER A 27 -5.86 9.78 -1.01
C SER A 27 -5.84 10.94 -0.02
N ALA A 28 -5.43 10.68 1.23
CA ALA A 28 -5.27 11.71 2.26
C ALA A 28 -4.24 12.78 1.88
N TRP A 29 -3.12 12.39 1.24
CA TRP A 29 -2.13 13.33 0.74
C TRP A 29 -2.71 14.24 -0.33
N LEU A 30 -3.44 13.68 -1.31
CA LEU A 30 -4.08 14.46 -2.38
C LEU A 30 -5.14 15.42 -1.83
N THR A 31 -6.00 14.97 -0.92
CA THR A 31 -6.97 15.85 -0.25
C THR A 31 -6.25 17.00 0.46
N ARG A 32 -5.17 16.70 1.19
CA ARG A 32 -4.36 17.75 1.81
C ARG A 32 -3.64 18.65 0.81
N GLN A 33 -3.26 18.19 -0.38
CA GLN A 33 -2.72 19.09 -1.41
C GLN A 33 -3.77 20.11 -1.88
N VAL A 34 -5.03 19.68 -1.98
CA VAL A 34 -6.14 20.54 -2.37
C VAL A 34 -6.50 21.54 -1.26
N GLU A 35 -6.44 21.12 0.01
CA GLU A 35 -6.82 21.94 1.17
C GLU A 35 -5.67 22.78 1.76
N ALA A 36 -4.43 22.29 1.72
CA ALA A 36 -3.26 22.90 2.35
C ALA A 36 -2.47 23.75 1.37
N THR A 37 -3.10 24.81 0.89
CA THR A 37 -2.33 26.03 0.63
C THR A 37 -1.88 26.60 1.97
N LYS A 38 -0.58 26.89 2.15
CA LYS A 38 -0.10 27.68 3.31
C LYS A 38 -0.93 28.98 3.44
N SER A 39 -0.72 29.74 4.51
CA SER A 39 -1.30 31.08 4.70
C SER A 39 -1.07 32.06 3.51
N ASP A 40 -0.22 31.70 2.55
CA ASP A 40 0.05 32.38 1.28
C ASP A 40 -0.84 31.94 0.09
N GLY A 41 -1.67 30.91 0.23
CA GLY A 41 -2.54 30.41 -0.84
C GLY A 41 -1.83 29.61 -1.94
N LYS A 42 -0.50 29.37 -1.86
CA LYS A 42 0.30 28.98 -3.04
C LYS A 42 1.29 27.85 -2.81
N THR A 43 1.77 27.68 -1.58
CA THR A 43 2.82 26.68 -1.32
C THR A 43 2.23 25.44 -0.63
N PRO A 44 2.26 24.25 -1.25
CA PRO A 44 1.84 23.02 -0.59
C PRO A 44 2.80 22.66 0.56
N LEU A 45 2.24 22.23 1.70
CA LEU A 45 3.03 21.86 2.89
C LEU A 45 3.89 20.61 2.64
N TYR A 46 3.37 19.64 1.89
CA TYR A 46 4.05 18.39 1.54
C TYR A 46 4.25 18.33 0.02
N LYS A 47 5.42 18.72 -0.49
CA LYS A 47 5.66 18.79 -1.96
C LYS A 47 5.64 17.42 -2.62
N LYS A 48 6.07 16.38 -1.90
CA LYS A 48 6.08 14.99 -2.37
C LYS A 48 5.32 14.11 -1.40
N TYR A 49 4.77 13.01 -1.91
CA TYR A 49 4.11 12.01 -1.07
C TYR A 49 5.03 11.48 0.04
N SER A 50 6.32 11.29 -0.26
CA SER A 50 7.33 10.85 0.72
C SER A 50 7.53 11.81 1.90
N ASP A 51 7.17 13.08 1.73
CA ASP A 51 7.23 14.08 2.81
C ASP A 51 6.02 13.94 3.75
N PHE A 52 4.90 13.43 3.22
CA PHE A 52 3.66 13.19 3.96
C PHE A 52 3.65 11.81 4.65
N TYR A 53 4.11 10.79 3.94
CA TYR A 53 4.12 9.41 4.43
C TYR A 53 5.42 8.70 4.07
N LYS A 54 6.08 8.15 5.09
CA LYS A 54 7.21 7.24 4.94
C LYS A 54 6.72 5.83 5.22
N LYS A 55 6.56 5.04 4.15
CA LYS A 55 6.22 3.61 4.27
C LYS A 55 7.28 2.93 5.13
N LYS A 56 6.84 2.20 6.16
CA LYS A 56 7.76 1.36 6.94
C LYS A 56 8.34 0.30 6.01
N ASP A 57 9.65 0.13 6.07
CA ASP A 57 10.34 -0.93 5.32
C ASP A 57 9.89 -2.28 5.88
N THR A 58 8.85 -2.86 5.30
CA THR A 58 8.47 -4.24 5.53
C THR A 58 9.46 -5.08 4.76
N ASN A 59 10.61 -5.38 5.39
CA ASN A 59 11.68 -6.21 4.84
C ASN A 59 11.10 -7.32 3.94
N LYS A 60 11.42 -7.24 2.65
CA LYS A 60 10.89 -8.03 1.53
C LYS A 60 11.03 -9.55 1.69
N GLN A 61 11.72 -10.02 2.73
CA GLN A 61 11.94 -11.44 3.02
C GLN A 61 10.69 -12.21 3.44
N LYS A 62 9.62 -11.55 3.92
CA LYS A 62 8.47 -12.27 4.49
C LYS A 62 7.58 -12.99 3.47
N TYR A 63 7.65 -12.61 2.19
CA TYR A 63 6.77 -13.13 1.13
C TYR A 63 7.55 -13.46 -0.13
N GLN A 64 8.55 -14.34 -0.03
CA GLN A 64 9.22 -14.90 -1.21
C GLN A 64 8.25 -15.84 -1.95
N LEU A 65 7.35 -15.27 -2.73
CA LEU A 65 6.38 -15.99 -3.55
C LEU A 65 6.98 -16.30 -4.93
N SER A 66 6.78 -17.52 -5.39
CA SER A 66 6.98 -17.90 -6.79
C SER A 66 6.02 -17.16 -7.72
N ASP A 67 6.36 -17.09 -9.00
CA ASP A 67 5.51 -16.39 -9.98
C ASP A 67 4.13 -17.06 -10.13
N LYS A 68 4.07 -18.38 -9.95
CA LYS A 68 2.81 -19.13 -9.93
C LYS A 68 1.93 -18.74 -8.74
N GLU A 69 2.50 -18.59 -7.55
CA GLU A 69 1.78 -18.15 -6.35
C GLU A 69 1.29 -16.70 -6.50
N LYS A 70 2.10 -15.81 -7.08
CA LYS A 70 1.67 -14.44 -7.39
C LYS A 70 0.48 -14.43 -8.36
N GLU A 71 0.55 -15.23 -9.41
CA GLU A 71 -0.54 -15.33 -10.39
C GLU A 71 -1.84 -15.85 -9.75
N LEU A 72 -1.73 -16.87 -8.88
CA LEU A 72 -2.86 -17.38 -8.10
C LEU A 72 -3.48 -16.30 -7.21
N LEU A 73 -2.66 -15.53 -6.49
CA LEU A 73 -3.14 -14.44 -5.64
C LEU A 73 -3.77 -13.30 -6.44
N LEU A 74 -3.21 -12.96 -7.60
CA LEU A 74 -3.79 -11.96 -8.49
C LEU A 74 -5.17 -12.40 -9.00
N ARG A 75 -5.30 -13.65 -9.47
CA ARG A 75 -6.59 -14.20 -9.91
C ARG A 75 -7.63 -14.28 -8.80
N ALA A 76 -7.22 -14.55 -7.57
CA ALA A 76 -8.12 -14.63 -6.41
C ALA A 76 -8.61 -13.25 -5.91
N ASN A 77 -7.90 -12.17 -6.25
CA ASN A 77 -8.21 -10.81 -5.84
C ASN A 77 -8.86 -9.97 -6.97
N MET A 78 -9.08 -10.53 -8.17
CA MET A 78 -9.90 -9.95 -9.25
C MET A 78 -11.36 -10.38 -9.10
#